data_AF-A0A8H7PN75-F1
#
_entry.id   AF-A0A8H7PN75-F1
#
_cell.length_a   1.000
_cell.length_b   1.000
_cell.length_c   1.000
_cell.angle_alpha   90.00
_cell.angle_beta   90.00
_cell.angle_gamma   90.00
#
_symmetry.space_group_name_H-M   'P 1'
#
loop_
_entity.id
_entity.type
_entity.pdbx_description
1 polymer ?
#
loop_
_entity_poly.entity_id
_entity_poly.type
_entity_poly.pdbx_seq_one_letter_code
_entity_poly.pdbx_strand_id
1 'polypeptide(L)'
;MVSAEDSVKKYYQWLHLQRQWKKQYSEDPKLDAALHAVLQPEVLFKDGSDMSTIPFFIGVSQKDNYSYILLPEDFVPAVRQCVHSLMISRTNGEAPPPAGPLSQGKRYLYIRKVLFKNRASYFNTISELRIYNGRVRWLDQQVTSCQFIRKSVILKNIVIFSIHVKSEEKEIREIAWTMYDMRRQRVLDQHYIVDGSKVATEVGNGPIHMDINQIMDILGKDLDWADKRDKKLAVVAYDTGKTMLTLKHHGWTRSWQQDSSTRPIQMFSVKELYEVFFNQLGYRAPLEEILQSLDLPPQLLEDTGCVARQLLMAVIEFAKRTVPTVAQFGDLMQSKPKKAPSAAVKYNVKNRLTAA
;
A
#
# COMPACT_ATOMS: atom_id res chain seq x y z
N MET A 1 10.24 27.31 18.10
CA MET A 1 10.42 28.64 17.49
C MET A 1 11.44 28.49 16.38
N VAL A 2 11.04 28.73 15.14
CA VAL A 2 11.92 28.68 13.95
C VAL A 2 12.27 30.12 13.61
N SER A 3 13.56 30.46 13.53
CA SER A 3 14.02 31.83 13.28
C SER A 3 13.74 32.26 11.84
N ALA A 4 13.44 33.55 11.69
CA ALA A 4 13.00 34.21 10.46
C ALA A 4 14.12 34.41 9.40
N GLU A 5 15.11 33.54 9.32
CA GLU A 5 16.26 33.64 8.39
C GLU A 5 16.40 32.45 7.42
N ASP A 6 15.49 31.48 7.43
CA ASP A 6 15.38 30.55 6.30
C ASP A 6 14.70 31.26 5.12
N SER A 7 15.47 32.15 4.47
CA SER A 7 15.27 32.48 3.06
C SER A 7 14.97 31.17 2.34
N VAL A 8 13.91 31.17 1.53
CA VAL A 8 13.31 29.97 0.95
C VAL A 8 14.37 29.14 0.21
N LYS A 9 14.98 28.17 0.90
CA LYS A 9 16.05 27.36 0.34
C LYS A 9 15.47 26.52 -0.78
N LYS A 10 16.06 26.65 -1.95
CA LYS A 10 15.73 25.85 -3.12
C LYS A 10 16.55 24.56 -3.10
N TYR A 11 15.87 23.46 -3.36
CA TYR A 11 16.50 22.15 -3.39
C TYR A 11 16.34 21.49 -4.76
N TYR A 12 17.37 20.77 -5.16
CA TYR A 12 17.39 19.93 -6.36
C TYR A 12 17.33 18.46 -5.98
N GLN A 13 16.52 17.68 -6.68
CA GLN A 13 16.54 16.23 -6.48
C GLN A 13 17.85 15.66 -7.02
N TRP A 14 18.57 14.94 -6.18
CA TRP A 14 19.86 14.34 -6.54
C TRP A 14 19.76 13.45 -7.78
N LEU A 15 18.70 12.63 -7.86
CA LEU A 15 18.44 11.77 -9.01
C LEU A 15 18.20 12.55 -10.31
N HIS A 16 17.59 13.74 -10.25
CA HIS A 16 17.37 14.58 -11.43
C HIS A 16 18.67 15.19 -11.94
N LEU A 17 19.54 15.65 -11.04
CA LEU A 17 20.88 16.13 -11.40
C LEU A 17 21.68 15.01 -12.10
N GLN A 18 21.70 13.81 -11.53
CA GLN A 18 22.37 12.66 -12.13
C GLN A 18 21.83 12.34 -13.53
N ARG A 19 20.51 12.34 -13.71
CA ARG A 19 19.88 12.10 -15.03
C ARG A 19 20.24 13.18 -16.05
N GLN A 20 20.30 14.44 -15.61
CA GLN A 20 20.68 15.54 -16.46
C GLN A 20 22.14 15.38 -16.94
N TRP A 21 23.06 15.07 -16.03
CA TRP A 21 24.46 14.84 -16.40
C TRP A 21 24.62 13.63 -17.32
N LYS A 22 23.91 12.53 -17.07
CA LYS A 22 23.92 11.38 -17.99
C LYS A 22 23.50 11.77 -19.41
N LYS A 23 22.47 12.61 -19.56
CA LYS A 23 22.07 13.14 -20.88
C LYS A 23 23.10 14.06 -21.51
N GLN A 24 23.87 14.81 -20.72
CA GLN A 24 24.91 15.69 -21.25
C GLN A 24 26.04 14.90 -21.93
N TYR A 25 26.42 13.74 -21.39
CA TYR A 25 27.53 12.95 -21.91
C TYR A 25 27.09 11.77 -22.79
N SER A 26 25.79 11.57 -23.03
CA SER A 26 25.28 10.35 -23.69
C SER A 26 25.73 10.18 -25.14
N GLU A 27 26.17 11.25 -25.80
CA GLU A 27 26.65 11.20 -27.19
C GLU A 27 28.10 10.73 -27.30
N ASP A 28 28.88 10.80 -26.21
CA ASP A 28 30.26 10.34 -26.15
C ASP A 28 30.36 9.08 -25.26
N PRO A 29 30.57 7.88 -25.84
CA PRO A 29 30.62 6.63 -25.07
C PRO A 29 31.71 6.60 -23.99
N LYS A 30 32.85 7.28 -24.20
CA LYS A 30 33.95 7.33 -23.23
C LYS A 30 33.54 8.18 -22.03
N LEU A 31 32.96 9.36 -22.29
CA LEU A 31 32.48 10.25 -21.23
C LEU A 31 31.26 9.68 -20.49
N ASP A 32 30.34 9.04 -21.20
CA ASP A 32 29.19 8.36 -20.59
C ASP A 32 29.63 7.23 -19.65
N ALA A 33 30.53 6.36 -20.11
CA ALA A 33 31.09 5.28 -19.29
C ALA A 33 31.84 5.83 -18.06
N ALA A 34 32.62 6.90 -18.25
CA ALA A 34 33.32 7.56 -17.14
C ALA A 34 32.34 8.13 -16.11
N LEU A 35 31.31 8.87 -16.55
CA LEU A 35 30.30 9.41 -15.64
C LEU A 35 29.54 8.29 -14.93
N HIS A 36 29.15 7.24 -15.66
CA HIS A 36 28.45 6.08 -15.08
C HIS A 36 29.28 5.41 -13.98
N ALA A 37 30.60 5.32 -14.15
CA ALA A 37 31.52 4.80 -13.15
C ALA A 37 31.70 5.76 -11.96
N VAL A 38 31.79 7.08 -12.20
CA VAL A 38 31.94 8.10 -11.15
C VAL A 38 30.69 8.19 -10.27
N LEU A 39 29.50 8.11 -10.86
CA LEU A 39 28.23 8.20 -10.12
C LEU A 39 27.90 6.95 -9.30
N GLN A 40 28.71 5.88 -9.41
CA GLN A 40 28.58 4.72 -8.55
C GLN A 40 28.84 5.10 -7.08
N PRO A 41 27.97 4.74 -6.12
CA PRO A 41 28.15 5.10 -4.71
C PRO A 41 29.49 4.68 -4.10
N GLU A 42 30.07 3.58 -4.58
CA GLU A 42 31.39 3.05 -4.21
C GLU A 42 32.52 4.03 -4.51
N VAL A 43 32.37 4.79 -5.60
CA VAL A 43 33.35 5.76 -6.08
C VAL A 43 33.04 7.13 -5.49
N LEU A 44 31.79 7.56 -5.62
CA LEU A 44 31.35 8.89 -5.24
C LEU A 44 31.37 9.12 -3.74
N PHE A 45 31.02 8.11 -2.95
CA PHE A 45 31.01 8.14 -1.48
C PHE A 45 32.05 7.18 -0.93
N LYS A 46 33.26 7.19 -1.51
CA LYS A 46 34.42 6.51 -0.91
C LYS A 46 34.76 7.15 0.43
N ASP A 47 35.18 6.34 1.40
CA ASP A 47 35.59 6.83 2.72
C ASP A 47 36.65 7.94 2.59
N GLY A 48 36.41 9.08 3.25
CA GLY A 48 37.31 10.24 3.21
C GLY A 48 37.27 11.06 1.92
N SER A 49 36.37 10.78 0.97
CA SER A 49 36.17 11.61 -0.22
C SER A 49 35.67 13.02 0.14
N ASP A 50 35.97 14.02 -0.69
CA ASP A 50 35.45 15.39 -0.53
C ASP A 50 33.92 15.41 -0.44
N MET A 51 33.28 14.50 -1.18
CA MET A 51 31.83 14.28 -1.18
C MET A 51 31.26 13.93 0.19
N SER A 52 32.04 13.29 1.07
CA SER A 52 31.61 12.90 2.42
C SER A 52 31.36 14.09 3.35
N THR A 53 31.92 15.26 3.02
CA THR A 53 31.75 16.51 3.77
C THR A 53 30.55 17.33 3.29
N ILE A 54 30.07 17.06 2.07
CA ILE A 54 28.98 17.82 1.46
C ILE A 54 27.65 17.37 2.05
N PRO A 55 26.85 18.30 2.62
CA PRO A 55 25.58 17.95 3.21
C PRO A 55 24.49 17.73 2.15
N PHE A 56 23.92 16.53 2.18
CA PHE A 56 22.67 16.22 1.51
C PHE A 56 21.50 16.40 2.46
N PHE A 57 20.31 16.41 1.90
CA PHE A 57 19.08 16.52 2.66
C PHE A 57 18.09 15.47 2.18
N ILE A 58 17.16 15.11 3.05
CA ILE A 58 15.98 14.32 2.68
C ILE A 58 14.79 15.21 2.94
N GLY A 59 13.87 15.28 1.98
CA GLY A 59 12.65 16.05 2.13
C GLY A 59 11.49 15.43 1.35
N VAL A 60 10.28 15.74 1.80
CA VAL A 60 9.02 15.28 1.23
C VAL A 60 8.52 16.30 0.22
N SER A 61 8.25 15.84 -0.99
CA SER A 61 7.68 16.66 -2.06
C SER A 61 6.20 16.94 -1.76
N GLN A 62 5.80 18.21 -1.86
CA GLN A 62 4.40 18.61 -1.71
C GLN A 62 3.50 18.12 -2.85
N LYS A 63 4.10 17.74 -4.00
CA LYS A 63 3.34 17.33 -5.19
C LYS A 63 2.85 15.89 -5.11
N ASP A 64 3.70 14.99 -4.63
CA ASP A 64 3.48 13.53 -4.68
C ASP A 64 3.70 12.85 -3.33
N ASN A 65 3.98 13.61 -2.26
CA ASN A 65 4.26 13.12 -0.91
C ASN A 65 5.43 12.12 -0.81
N TYR A 66 6.22 11.95 -1.87
CA TYR A 66 7.41 11.11 -1.84
C TYR A 66 8.59 11.83 -1.21
N SER A 67 9.41 11.06 -0.52
CA SER A 67 10.70 11.50 0.01
C SER A 67 11.79 11.33 -1.02
N TYR A 68 12.67 12.33 -1.10
CA TYR A 68 13.78 12.39 -2.05
C TYR A 68 15.08 12.76 -1.36
N ILE A 69 16.21 12.34 -1.94
CA ILE A 69 17.52 12.94 -1.66
C ILE A 69 17.59 14.27 -2.39
N LEU A 70 17.95 15.30 -1.64
CA LEU A 70 17.96 16.69 -2.02
C LEU A 70 19.36 17.28 -1.87
N LEU A 71 19.73 18.13 -2.81
CA LEU A 71 20.93 18.95 -2.76
C LEU A 71 20.50 20.42 -2.76
N PRO A 72 20.85 21.20 -1.72
CA PRO A 72 20.58 22.64 -1.71
C PRO A 72 21.39 23.34 -2.81
N GLU A 73 20.83 24.43 -3.34
CA GLU A 73 21.45 25.21 -4.42
C GLU A 73 22.92 25.59 -4.13
N ASP A 74 23.22 26.00 -2.91
CA ASP A 74 24.57 26.42 -2.48
C ASP A 74 25.63 25.31 -2.56
N PHE A 75 25.22 24.04 -2.48
CA PHE A 75 26.13 22.89 -2.52
C PHE A 75 26.26 22.26 -3.91
N VAL A 76 25.46 22.71 -4.89
CA VAL A 76 25.52 22.22 -6.27
C VAL A 76 26.92 22.42 -6.89
N PRO A 77 27.58 23.60 -6.78
CA PRO A 77 28.90 23.80 -7.34
C PRO A 77 29.95 22.83 -6.79
N ALA A 78 29.94 22.60 -5.47
CA ALA A 78 30.89 21.70 -4.80
C ALA A 78 30.73 20.25 -5.29
N VAL A 79 29.49 19.76 -5.42
CA VAL A 79 29.24 18.42 -5.96
C VAL A 79 29.67 18.32 -7.43
N ARG A 80 29.36 19.33 -8.24
CA ARG A 80 29.78 19.37 -9.65
C ARG A 80 31.30 19.30 -9.79
N GLN A 81 32.02 20.05 -8.96
CA GLN A 81 33.48 20.02 -8.94
C GLN A 81 34.01 18.64 -8.54
N CYS A 82 33.46 18.02 -7.49
CA CYS A 82 33.86 16.66 -7.08
C CYS A 82 33.67 15.65 -8.22
N VAL A 83 32.51 15.68 -8.88
CA VAL A 83 32.22 14.78 -10.02
C VAL A 83 33.15 15.08 -11.20
N HIS A 84 33.39 16.36 -11.50
CA HIS A 84 34.27 16.77 -12.60
C HIS A 84 35.71 16.31 -12.38
N SER A 85 36.27 16.49 -11.19
CA SER A 85 37.61 16.03 -10.83
C SER A 85 37.75 14.52 -10.96
N LEU A 86 36.72 13.76 -10.56
CA LEU A 86 36.69 12.30 -10.72
C LEU A 86 36.53 11.86 -12.19
N MET A 87 35.87 12.67 -13.02
CA MET A 87 35.79 12.40 -14.47
C MET A 87 37.11 12.68 -15.16
N ILE A 88 37.76 13.83 -14.89
CA ILE A 88 39.06 14.22 -15.43
C ILE A 88 40.10 13.11 -15.22
N SER A 89 40.15 12.52 -14.02
CA SER A 89 41.11 11.44 -13.71
C SER A 89 40.88 10.16 -14.49
N ARG A 90 39.67 9.96 -15.04
CA ARG A 90 39.30 8.79 -15.86
C ARG A 90 39.37 9.05 -17.36
N THR A 91 39.30 10.31 -17.78
CA THR A 91 39.25 10.69 -19.19
C THR A 91 40.55 11.34 -19.67
N ASN A 92 41.60 11.36 -18.84
CA ASN A 92 42.88 12.04 -19.08
C ASN A 92 42.72 13.55 -19.33
N GLY A 93 41.78 14.19 -18.63
CA GLY A 93 41.57 15.64 -18.70
C GLY A 93 40.59 16.14 -19.76
N GLU A 94 40.01 15.24 -20.56
CA GLU A 94 39.16 15.62 -21.70
C GLU A 94 37.67 15.83 -21.34
N ALA A 95 37.30 15.77 -20.06
CA ALA A 95 35.90 15.89 -19.64
C ALA A 95 35.49 17.36 -19.42
N PRO A 96 34.47 17.90 -20.13
CA PRO A 96 33.85 19.16 -19.74
C PRO A 96 33.13 19.01 -18.39
N PRO A 97 32.98 20.07 -17.59
CA PRO A 97 32.32 19.99 -16.30
C PRO A 97 30.82 19.62 -16.44
N PRO A 98 30.24 18.87 -15.48
CA PRO A 98 28.81 18.61 -15.49
C PRO A 98 28.04 19.92 -15.44
N ALA A 99 26.94 20.03 -16.19
CA ALA A 99 26.14 21.24 -16.30
C ALA A 99 25.43 21.60 -14.98
N GLY A 100 25.13 22.89 -14.79
CA GLY A 100 24.26 23.32 -13.68
C GLY A 100 22.82 22.84 -13.87
N PRO A 101 21.99 22.80 -12.81
CA PRO A 101 20.61 22.33 -12.88
C PRO A 101 19.78 23.13 -13.90
N LEU A 102 19.07 22.44 -14.78
CA LEU A 102 18.15 23.06 -15.76
C LEU A 102 16.77 23.36 -15.17
N SER A 103 16.33 22.60 -14.17
CA SER A 103 15.04 22.81 -13.52
C SER A 103 15.12 23.88 -12.44
N GLN A 104 14.05 24.63 -12.20
CA GLN A 104 13.97 25.47 -11.00
C GLN A 104 13.98 24.58 -9.74
N GLY A 105 14.79 24.96 -8.74
CA GLY A 105 14.79 24.31 -7.45
C GLY A 105 13.42 24.46 -6.75
N LYS A 106 12.99 23.42 -6.04
CA LYS A 106 11.65 23.33 -5.44
C LYS A 106 11.72 23.41 -3.92
N ARG A 107 10.57 23.70 -3.32
CA ARG A 107 10.35 23.62 -1.88
C ARG A 107 9.95 22.20 -1.49
N TYR A 108 10.44 21.75 -0.33
CA TYR A 108 10.15 20.45 0.26
C TYR A 108 9.73 20.63 1.72
N LEU A 109 8.97 19.67 2.23
CA LEU A 109 8.57 19.59 3.64
C LEU A 109 9.48 18.62 4.39
N TYR A 110 9.48 18.71 5.73
CA TYR A 110 10.15 17.76 6.63
C TYR A 110 11.62 17.51 6.27
N ILE A 111 12.33 18.61 6.04
CA ILE A 111 13.71 18.57 5.55
C ILE A 111 14.64 18.14 6.69
N ARG A 112 15.36 17.03 6.51
CA ARG A 112 16.43 16.60 7.43
C ARG A 112 17.77 16.54 6.73
N LYS A 113 18.82 16.98 7.40
CA LYS A 113 20.21 16.86 6.93
C LYS A 113 20.68 15.40 7.00
N VAL A 114 21.39 14.96 5.97
CA VAL A 114 22.08 13.66 5.90
C VAL A 114 23.49 13.86 5.32
N LEU A 115 24.45 13.18 5.91
CA LEU A 115 25.82 13.12 5.41
C LEU A 115 26.11 11.71 4.91
N PHE A 116 26.47 11.59 3.65
CA PHE A 116 26.87 10.32 3.06
C PHE A 116 28.35 10.09 3.29
N LYS A 117 28.69 9.66 4.50
CA LYS A 117 30.08 9.39 4.90
C LYS A 117 30.74 8.31 4.04
N ASN A 118 29.93 7.36 3.60
CA ASN A 118 30.38 6.21 2.82
C ASN A 118 29.24 5.57 2.00
N ARG A 119 29.59 4.61 1.15
CA ARG A 119 28.65 3.79 0.39
C ARG A 119 27.49 3.23 1.24
N ALA A 120 27.79 2.67 2.41
CA ALA A 120 26.79 2.03 3.26
C ALA A 120 25.72 3.04 3.74
N SER A 121 26.15 4.24 4.14
CA SER A 121 25.24 5.33 4.55
C SER A 121 24.28 5.77 3.43
N TYR A 122 24.76 5.78 2.17
CA TYR A 122 23.92 6.07 1.00
C TYR A 122 22.88 4.97 0.76
N PHE A 123 23.28 3.70 0.74
CA PHE A 123 22.34 2.60 0.51
C PHE A 123 21.33 2.39 1.64
N ASN A 124 21.71 2.66 2.90
CA ASN A 124 20.79 2.69 4.03
C ASN A 124 19.71 3.77 3.81
N THR A 125 20.13 4.97 3.40
CA THR A 125 19.21 6.07 3.08
C THR A 125 18.27 5.72 1.93
N ILE A 126 18.79 5.14 0.83
CA ILE A 126 17.95 4.69 -0.29
C ILE A 126 16.94 3.62 0.16
N SER A 127 17.35 2.71 1.05
CA SER A 127 16.46 1.66 1.59
C SER A 127 15.36 2.26 2.46
N GLU A 128 15.67 3.24 3.31
CA GLU A 128 14.68 4.01 4.08
C GLU A 128 13.68 4.71 3.16
N LEU A 129 14.17 5.43 2.14
CA LEU A 129 13.32 6.12 1.16
C LEU A 129 12.44 5.15 0.38
N ARG A 130 12.95 3.98 0.01
CA ARG A 130 12.18 2.93 -0.68
C ARG A 130 11.02 2.43 0.18
N ILE A 131 11.25 2.21 1.48
CA ILE A 131 10.21 1.79 2.42
C ILE A 131 9.15 2.90 2.56
N TYR A 132 9.58 4.14 2.79
CA TYR A 132 8.68 5.29 2.92
C TYR A 132 7.85 5.51 1.65
N ASN A 133 8.49 5.62 0.48
CA ASN A 133 7.79 5.82 -0.80
C ASN A 133 6.92 4.60 -1.17
N GLY A 134 7.31 3.39 -0.75
CA GLY A 134 6.47 2.20 -0.84
C GLY A 134 5.17 2.33 -0.05
N ARG A 135 5.24 2.86 1.18
CA ARG A 135 4.06 3.14 2.01
C ARG A 135 3.19 4.25 1.41
N VAL A 136 3.79 5.33 0.90
CA VAL A 136 3.02 6.40 0.24
C VAL A 136 2.27 5.85 -0.97
N ARG A 137 2.92 5.02 -1.81
CA ARG A 137 2.26 4.36 -2.95
C ARG A 137 1.10 3.47 -2.52
N TRP A 138 1.31 2.66 -1.50
CA TRP A 138 0.25 1.81 -0.95
C TRP A 138 -0.91 2.66 -0.43
N LEU A 139 -0.63 3.73 0.32
CA LEU A 139 -1.67 4.64 0.81
C LEU A 139 -2.44 5.33 -0.31
N ASP A 140 -1.75 5.82 -1.34
CA ASP A 140 -2.38 6.46 -2.49
C ASP A 140 -3.33 5.48 -3.23
N GLN A 141 -2.89 4.23 -3.38
CA GLN A 141 -3.73 3.15 -3.91
C GLN A 141 -4.95 2.90 -3.02
N GLN A 142 -4.79 2.81 -1.69
CA GLN A 142 -5.90 2.58 -0.78
C GLN A 142 -6.88 3.75 -0.71
N VAL A 143 -6.40 5.00 -0.73
CA VAL A 143 -7.24 6.20 -0.80
C VAL A 143 -8.04 6.21 -2.10
N THR A 144 -7.42 5.87 -3.23
CA THR A 144 -8.11 5.72 -4.52
C THR A 144 -9.19 4.65 -4.45
N SER A 145 -8.90 3.49 -3.86
CA SER A 145 -9.87 2.42 -3.60
C SER A 145 -11.03 2.90 -2.71
N CYS A 146 -10.74 3.61 -1.63
CA CYS A 146 -11.75 4.20 -0.74
C CYS A 146 -12.67 5.19 -1.48
N GLN A 147 -12.11 6.03 -2.35
CA GLN A 147 -12.89 6.95 -3.20
C GLN A 147 -13.78 6.20 -4.18
N PHE A 148 -13.27 5.13 -4.80
CA PHE A 148 -14.04 4.30 -5.72
C PHE A 148 -15.23 3.64 -5.00
N ILE A 149 -15.00 2.97 -3.86
CA ILE A 149 -16.07 2.25 -3.16
C ILE A 149 -17.12 3.22 -2.63
N ARG A 150 -16.71 4.36 -2.05
CA ARG A 150 -17.61 5.43 -1.61
C ARG A 150 -18.48 5.91 -2.76
N LYS A 151 -17.86 6.30 -3.89
CA LYS A 151 -18.59 6.79 -5.07
C LYS A 151 -19.58 5.73 -5.59
N SER A 152 -19.16 4.47 -5.63
CA SER A 152 -19.98 3.39 -6.20
C SER A 152 -21.15 2.98 -5.30
N VAL A 153 -20.95 3.01 -3.98
CA VAL A 153 -22.01 2.79 -2.97
C VAL A 153 -23.03 3.93 -3.00
N ILE A 154 -22.57 5.20 -3.03
CA ILE A 154 -23.45 6.39 -3.11
C ILE A 154 -24.28 6.36 -4.41
N LEU A 155 -23.65 6.05 -5.54
CA LEU A 155 -24.33 5.95 -6.84
C LEU A 155 -25.15 4.66 -6.97
N LYS A 156 -25.09 3.75 -5.99
CA LYS A 156 -25.79 2.47 -5.98
C LYS A 156 -25.60 1.67 -7.28
N ASN A 157 -24.40 1.69 -7.85
CA ASN A 157 -24.11 1.12 -9.17
C ASN A 157 -23.04 0.03 -9.12
N ILE A 158 -23.04 -0.77 -8.06
CA ILE A 158 -22.05 -1.82 -7.82
C ILE A 158 -22.69 -3.04 -7.20
N VAL A 159 -22.18 -4.21 -7.54
CA VAL A 159 -22.42 -5.45 -6.79
C VAL A 159 -21.23 -5.66 -5.87
N ILE A 160 -21.52 -5.92 -4.59
CA ILE A 160 -20.50 -6.26 -3.60
C ILE A 160 -20.52 -7.76 -3.40
N PHE A 161 -19.38 -8.39 -3.67
CA PHE A 161 -19.11 -9.81 -3.44
C PHE A 161 -18.22 -9.92 -2.21
N SER A 162 -18.80 -10.20 -1.05
CA SER A 162 -18.04 -10.38 0.18
C SER A 162 -17.70 -11.85 0.38
N ILE A 163 -16.44 -12.18 0.66
CA ILE A 163 -15.95 -13.55 0.81
C ILE A 163 -15.12 -13.69 2.08
N HIS A 164 -15.36 -14.78 2.80
CA HIS A 164 -14.54 -15.22 3.92
C HIS A 164 -14.11 -16.67 3.72
N VAL A 165 -12.85 -16.95 4.04
CA VAL A 165 -12.24 -18.28 3.94
C VAL A 165 -11.62 -18.61 5.27
N LYS A 166 -12.09 -19.69 5.89
CA LYS A 166 -11.49 -20.30 7.08
C LYS A 166 -10.63 -21.46 6.61
N SER A 167 -9.34 -21.37 6.92
CA SER A 167 -8.36 -22.37 6.49
C SER A 167 -7.51 -22.83 7.67
N GLU A 168 -7.16 -24.11 7.68
CA GLU A 168 -6.28 -24.76 8.66
C GLU A 168 -5.13 -25.42 7.90
N GLU A 169 -3.87 -25.16 8.29
CA GLU A 169 -2.68 -25.74 7.64
C GLU A 169 -2.62 -25.57 6.11
N LYS A 170 -3.23 -24.49 5.60
CA LYS A 170 -3.44 -24.15 4.17
C LYS A 170 -4.58 -24.88 3.48
N GLU A 171 -5.29 -25.80 4.13
CA GLU A 171 -6.50 -26.43 3.62
C GLU A 171 -7.74 -25.58 3.92
N ILE A 172 -8.64 -25.41 2.95
CA ILE A 172 -9.93 -24.73 3.16
C ILE A 172 -10.84 -25.65 3.98
N ARG A 173 -11.30 -25.16 5.13
CA ARG A 173 -12.28 -25.84 5.99
C ARG A 173 -13.69 -25.34 5.72
N GLU A 174 -13.80 -24.02 5.64
CA GLU A 174 -15.08 -23.35 5.41
C GLU A 174 -14.84 -22.16 4.49
N ILE A 175 -15.83 -21.91 3.63
CA ILE A 175 -15.85 -20.75 2.76
C ILE A 175 -17.27 -20.25 2.69
N ALA A 176 -17.42 -18.93 2.75
CA ALA A 176 -18.71 -18.31 2.55
C ALA A 176 -18.55 -17.06 1.72
N TRP A 177 -19.57 -16.76 0.93
CA TRP A 177 -19.67 -15.50 0.26
C TRP A 177 -21.10 -14.98 0.23
N THR A 178 -21.23 -13.67 0.12
CA THR A 178 -22.50 -12.96 0.02
C THR A 178 -22.42 -11.96 -1.11
N MET A 179 -23.39 -12.03 -2.01
CA MET A 179 -23.56 -11.11 -3.12
C MET A 179 -24.65 -10.12 -2.81
N TYR A 180 -24.34 -8.82 -2.89
CA TYR A 180 -25.27 -7.76 -2.57
C TYR A 180 -25.39 -6.76 -3.71
N ASP A 181 -26.62 -6.53 -4.17
CA ASP A 181 -26.94 -5.53 -5.19
C ASP A 181 -27.21 -4.18 -4.53
N MET A 182 -26.27 -3.23 -4.69
CA MET A 182 -26.45 -1.88 -4.14
C MET A 182 -27.60 -1.11 -4.80
N ARG A 183 -27.96 -1.42 -6.05
CA ARG A 183 -29.06 -0.76 -6.77
C ARG A 183 -30.41 -1.16 -6.17
N ARG A 184 -30.59 -2.46 -5.93
CA ARG A 184 -31.82 -3.04 -5.39
C ARG A 184 -31.85 -3.14 -3.87
N GLN A 185 -30.74 -2.87 -3.20
CA GLN A 185 -30.58 -2.97 -1.75
C GLN A 185 -31.01 -4.33 -1.21
N ARG A 186 -30.55 -5.40 -1.86
CA ARG A 186 -30.90 -6.77 -1.48
C ARG A 186 -29.75 -7.74 -1.72
N VAL A 187 -29.72 -8.79 -0.90
CA VAL A 187 -28.88 -9.97 -1.15
C VAL A 187 -29.37 -10.64 -2.43
N LEU A 188 -28.44 -10.89 -3.36
CA LEU A 188 -28.69 -11.64 -4.58
C LEU A 188 -28.49 -13.13 -4.35
N ASP A 189 -27.41 -13.47 -3.64
CA ASP A 189 -27.03 -14.83 -3.35
C ASP A 189 -26.17 -14.91 -2.09
N GLN A 190 -26.20 -16.05 -1.43
CA GLN A 190 -25.38 -16.34 -0.26
C GLN A 190 -25.07 -17.83 -0.20
N HIS A 191 -23.79 -18.15 -0.12
CA HIS A 191 -23.31 -19.52 0.05
C HIS A 191 -22.50 -19.63 1.34
N TYR A 192 -22.72 -20.71 2.07
CA TYR A 192 -21.91 -21.14 3.19
C TYR A 192 -21.59 -22.61 2.98
N ILE A 193 -20.33 -22.91 2.73
CA ILE A 193 -19.87 -24.24 2.33
C ILE A 193 -18.77 -24.71 3.27
N VAL A 194 -18.90 -25.94 3.73
CA VAL A 194 -17.91 -26.64 4.55
C VAL A 194 -17.33 -27.77 3.70
N ASP A 195 -16.01 -27.96 3.77
CA ASP A 195 -15.38 -29.09 3.09
C ASP A 195 -15.97 -30.41 3.61
N GLY A 196 -16.58 -31.18 2.69
CA GLY A 196 -17.26 -32.44 2.98
C GLY A 196 -16.34 -33.56 3.47
N SER A 197 -15.01 -33.37 3.43
CA SER A 197 -14.05 -34.41 3.83
C SER A 197 -13.95 -34.68 5.34
N LYS A 198 -14.57 -33.87 6.22
CA LYS A 198 -14.28 -33.96 7.69
C LYS A 198 -15.40 -34.05 8.73
N VAL A 199 -16.70 -33.84 8.49
CA VAL A 199 -17.74 -34.18 9.51
C VAL A 199 -19.11 -34.44 8.85
N ALA A 200 -19.79 -35.50 9.28
CA ALA A 200 -21.21 -35.76 9.06
C ALA A 200 -22.05 -35.17 10.20
N THR A 201 -23.01 -34.29 9.91
CA THR A 201 -24.28 -34.19 10.67
C THR A 201 -25.28 -33.26 9.97
N GLU A 202 -26.53 -33.73 9.92
CA GLU A 202 -27.72 -33.04 9.42
C GLU A 202 -28.19 -31.93 10.38
N VAL A 203 -28.81 -30.86 9.84
CA VAL A 203 -30.14 -30.30 10.18
C VAL A 203 -30.24 -28.85 9.64
N GLY A 204 -31.20 -28.60 8.73
CA GLY A 204 -31.86 -27.31 8.39
C GLY A 204 -31.02 -26.06 8.06
N ASN A 205 -31.04 -25.58 6.79
CA ASN A 205 -30.34 -24.38 6.28
C ASN A 205 -28.89 -24.19 6.80
N GLY A 206 -28.23 -25.31 7.11
CA GLY A 206 -26.85 -25.36 7.55
C GLY A 206 -25.85 -25.26 6.39
N PRO A 207 -24.55 -25.37 6.68
CA PRO A 207 -23.52 -25.37 5.65
C PRO A 207 -23.78 -26.46 4.60
N ILE A 208 -23.55 -26.12 3.34
CA ILE A 208 -23.57 -27.09 2.25
C ILE A 208 -22.23 -27.83 2.28
N HIS A 209 -22.25 -29.15 2.15
CA HIS A 209 -21.04 -29.95 2.06
C HIS A 209 -20.69 -30.21 0.60
N MET A 210 -19.52 -29.77 0.17
CA MET A 210 -19.04 -29.94 -1.20
C MET A 210 -17.53 -30.22 -1.20
N ASP A 211 -17.06 -30.87 -2.25
CA ASP A 211 -15.62 -30.97 -2.49
C ASP A 211 -15.06 -29.63 -2.96
N ILE A 212 -13.75 -29.46 -2.84
CA ILE A 212 -13.10 -28.19 -3.15
C ILE A 212 -13.22 -27.79 -4.63
N ASN A 213 -13.32 -28.74 -5.55
CA ASN A 213 -13.46 -28.44 -6.98
C ASN A 213 -14.85 -27.89 -7.28
N GLN A 214 -15.88 -28.47 -6.67
CA GLN A 214 -17.26 -27.98 -6.73
C GLN A 214 -17.36 -26.57 -6.15
N ILE A 215 -16.73 -26.33 -5.00
CA ILE A 215 -16.65 -24.99 -4.39
C ILE A 215 -16.06 -23.97 -5.37
N MET A 216 -14.91 -24.29 -5.98
CA MET A 216 -14.25 -23.38 -6.91
C MET A 216 -15.09 -23.14 -8.18
N ASP A 217 -15.79 -24.15 -8.68
CA ASP A 217 -16.67 -24.02 -9.84
C ASP A 217 -17.88 -23.10 -9.55
N ILE A 218 -18.54 -23.28 -8.40
CA ILE A 218 -19.68 -22.42 -8.00
C ILE A 218 -19.21 -20.99 -7.75
N LEU A 219 -18.13 -20.81 -6.98
CA LEU A 219 -17.53 -19.50 -6.75
C LEU A 219 -17.17 -18.81 -8.09
N GLY A 220 -16.66 -19.58 -9.06
CA GLY A 220 -16.39 -19.15 -10.44
C GLY A 220 -17.64 -18.67 -11.18
N LYS A 221 -18.72 -19.43 -11.11
CA LYS A 221 -19.99 -19.11 -11.77
C LYS A 221 -20.63 -17.84 -11.21
N ASP A 222 -20.66 -17.69 -9.89
CA ASP A 222 -21.27 -16.55 -9.21
C ASP A 222 -20.54 -15.25 -9.53
N LEU A 223 -19.21 -15.28 -9.53
CA LEU A 223 -18.39 -14.13 -9.89
C LEU A 223 -18.52 -13.75 -11.37
N ASP A 224 -18.55 -14.73 -12.27
CA ASP A 224 -18.80 -14.47 -13.70
C ASP A 224 -20.16 -13.84 -13.93
N TRP A 225 -21.17 -14.35 -13.22
CA TRP A 225 -22.52 -13.85 -13.32
C TRP A 225 -22.58 -12.40 -12.82
N ALA A 226 -21.93 -12.10 -11.69
CA ALA A 226 -21.80 -10.75 -11.14
C ALA A 226 -21.11 -9.78 -12.11
N ASP A 227 -19.98 -10.18 -12.71
CA ASP A 227 -19.23 -9.35 -13.66
C ASP A 227 -20.01 -9.09 -14.95
N LYS A 228 -20.61 -10.13 -15.54
CA LYS A 228 -21.36 -10.03 -16.80
C LYS A 228 -22.59 -9.13 -16.69
N ARG A 229 -23.28 -9.18 -15.55
CA ARG A 229 -24.56 -8.49 -15.36
C ARG A 229 -24.38 -7.00 -15.07
N ASP A 230 -23.50 -6.65 -14.13
CA ASP A 230 -23.53 -5.32 -13.51
C ASP A 230 -22.31 -4.44 -13.82
N LYS A 231 -21.31 -4.97 -14.55
CA LYS A 231 -20.10 -4.27 -15.07
C LYS A 231 -19.21 -3.58 -14.01
N LYS A 232 -19.62 -3.59 -12.74
CA LYS A 232 -18.88 -3.07 -11.58
C LYS A 232 -19.06 -4.03 -10.41
N LEU A 233 -17.99 -4.75 -10.12
CA LEU A 233 -17.92 -5.73 -9.05
C LEU A 233 -16.86 -5.31 -8.04
N ALA A 234 -17.24 -5.22 -6.77
CA ALA A 234 -16.32 -5.09 -5.65
C ALA A 234 -16.21 -6.43 -4.92
N VAL A 235 -15.03 -7.03 -4.92
CA VAL A 235 -14.73 -8.19 -4.07
C VAL A 235 -14.21 -7.71 -2.74
N VAL A 236 -14.82 -8.14 -1.65
CA VAL A 236 -14.50 -7.74 -0.29
C VAL A 236 -14.05 -8.95 0.51
N ALA A 237 -12.95 -8.84 1.22
CA ALA A 237 -12.54 -9.84 2.20
C ALA A 237 -11.99 -9.14 3.44
N TYR A 238 -11.84 -9.87 4.54
CA TYR A 238 -11.09 -9.36 5.69
C TYR A 238 -9.65 -9.01 5.28
N ASP A 239 -8.97 -9.98 4.64
CA ASP A 239 -7.63 -9.87 4.08
C ASP A 239 -7.63 -10.46 2.66
N THR A 240 -7.75 -9.59 1.65
CA THR A 240 -7.81 -10.04 0.25
C THR A 240 -6.55 -10.77 -0.18
N GLY A 241 -5.37 -10.36 0.30
CA GLY A 241 -4.10 -11.01 -0.01
C GLY A 241 -4.07 -12.45 0.51
N LYS A 242 -4.43 -12.65 1.78
CA LYS A 242 -4.50 -13.99 2.38
C LYS A 242 -5.58 -14.84 1.71
N THR A 243 -6.79 -14.32 1.55
CA THR A 243 -7.91 -15.03 0.90
C THR A 243 -7.53 -15.49 -0.51
N MET A 244 -6.94 -14.61 -1.32
CA MET A 244 -6.54 -14.98 -2.69
C MET A 244 -5.42 -15.99 -2.74
N LEU A 245 -4.44 -15.90 -1.83
CA LEU A 245 -3.38 -16.88 -1.75
C LEU A 245 -3.94 -18.27 -1.43
N THR A 246 -4.88 -18.35 -0.49
CA THR A 246 -5.56 -19.60 -0.14
C THR A 246 -6.38 -20.15 -1.31
N LEU A 247 -7.16 -19.31 -2.00
CA LEU A 247 -7.93 -19.76 -3.17
C LEU A 247 -7.01 -20.25 -4.30
N LYS A 248 -5.93 -19.52 -4.62
CA LYS A 248 -4.94 -19.92 -5.64
C LYS A 248 -4.27 -21.25 -5.32
N HIS A 249 -4.02 -21.53 -4.04
CA HIS A 249 -3.45 -22.80 -3.61
C HIS A 249 -4.33 -24.00 -3.99
N HIS A 250 -5.65 -23.82 -4.00
CA HIS A 250 -6.63 -24.87 -4.32
C HIS A 250 -7.12 -24.79 -5.78
N GLY A 251 -6.25 -24.36 -6.70
CA GLY A 251 -6.56 -24.39 -8.13
C GLY A 251 -7.41 -23.23 -8.64
N TRP A 252 -7.59 -22.16 -7.87
CA TRP A 252 -8.19 -20.94 -8.41
C TRP A 252 -7.27 -20.28 -9.43
N THR A 253 -7.58 -20.43 -10.71
CA THR A 253 -6.73 -19.96 -11.83
C THR A 253 -7.16 -18.61 -12.40
N ARG A 254 -8.33 -18.07 -12.03
CA ARG A 254 -8.79 -16.79 -12.58
C ARG A 254 -7.97 -15.64 -12.04
N SER A 255 -7.40 -14.85 -12.95
CA SER A 255 -6.78 -13.58 -12.65
C SER A 255 -7.86 -12.54 -12.32
N TRP A 256 -8.06 -12.26 -11.03
CA TRP A 256 -8.80 -11.05 -10.61
C TRP A 256 -7.93 -9.79 -10.69
N GLN A 257 -6.68 -9.94 -11.17
CA GLN A 257 -5.75 -8.85 -11.36
C GLN A 257 -5.95 -8.22 -12.75
N GLN A 258 -6.56 -7.04 -12.74
CA GLN A 258 -6.14 -5.79 -13.40
C GLN A 258 -5.63 -5.77 -14.86
N ASP A 259 -5.73 -6.83 -15.65
CA ASP A 259 -5.25 -6.84 -17.05
C ASP A 259 -6.34 -6.65 -18.10
N SER A 260 -7.63 -6.58 -17.71
CA SER A 260 -8.67 -6.21 -18.67
C SER A 260 -8.87 -4.69 -18.67
N SER A 261 -8.41 -4.05 -19.73
CA SER A 261 -8.68 -2.64 -20.07
C SER A 261 -10.18 -2.31 -20.22
N THR A 262 -11.06 -3.28 -20.00
CA THR A 262 -12.50 -3.16 -20.24
C THR A 262 -13.36 -3.31 -18.98
N ARG A 263 -12.90 -4.01 -17.91
CA ARG A 263 -13.70 -4.24 -16.68
C ARG A 263 -12.81 -4.44 -15.45
N PRO A 264 -12.64 -3.42 -14.59
CA PRO A 264 -11.88 -3.58 -13.36
C PRO A 264 -12.74 -4.21 -12.26
N ILE A 265 -12.50 -5.49 -11.95
CA ILE A 265 -12.88 -6.05 -10.65
C ILE A 265 -12.01 -5.36 -9.60
N GLN A 266 -12.62 -4.68 -8.64
CA GLN A 266 -11.89 -4.05 -7.54
C GLN A 266 -11.94 -4.94 -6.30
N MET A 267 -10.80 -5.07 -5.62
CA MET A 267 -10.67 -5.87 -4.42
C MET A 267 -10.41 -4.98 -3.21
N PHE A 268 -11.13 -5.23 -2.12
CA PHE A 268 -11.06 -4.44 -0.89
C PHE A 268 -10.79 -5.33 0.32
N SER A 269 -9.77 -4.96 1.07
CA SER A 269 -9.48 -5.58 2.36
C SER A 269 -10.07 -4.72 3.49
N VAL A 270 -10.99 -5.28 4.27
CA VAL A 270 -11.65 -4.57 5.38
C VAL A 270 -10.63 -4.08 6.41
N LYS A 271 -9.58 -4.85 6.72
CA LYS A 271 -8.50 -4.39 7.59
C LYS A 271 -7.74 -3.19 7.02
N GLU A 272 -7.47 -3.16 5.71
CA GLU A 272 -6.73 -2.05 5.07
C GLU A 272 -7.57 -0.78 5.04
N LEU A 273 -8.88 -0.91 4.78
CA LEU A 273 -9.83 0.19 4.90
C LEU A 273 -9.84 0.74 6.34
N TYR A 274 -9.85 -0.12 7.35
CA TYR A 274 -9.75 0.31 8.75
C TYR A 274 -8.47 1.10 9.02
N GLU A 275 -7.31 0.59 8.60
CA GLU A 275 -6.02 1.29 8.75
C GLU A 275 -6.06 2.71 8.17
N VAL A 276 -6.69 2.89 7.01
CA VAL A 276 -6.84 4.20 6.36
C VAL A 276 -7.84 5.08 7.12
N PHE A 277 -9.08 4.63 7.30
CA PHE A 277 -10.15 5.46 7.87
C PHE A 277 -9.91 5.85 9.33
N PHE A 278 -9.18 5.04 10.09
CA PHE A 278 -8.86 5.30 11.50
C PHE A 278 -7.42 5.73 11.74
N ASN A 279 -6.64 5.93 10.67
CA ASN A 279 -5.26 6.40 10.74
C ASN A 279 -4.36 5.50 11.60
N GLN A 280 -4.45 4.18 11.39
CA GLN A 280 -3.74 3.15 12.15
C GLN A 280 -2.83 2.30 11.25
N LEU A 281 -1.91 2.94 10.53
CA LEU A 281 -1.03 2.28 9.56
C LEU A 281 -0.23 1.12 10.16
N GLY A 282 -0.35 -0.06 9.54
CA GLY A 282 0.33 -1.29 9.94
C GLY A 282 -0.28 -1.99 11.15
N TYR A 283 -1.39 -1.48 11.69
CA TYR A 283 -2.12 -2.14 12.76
C TYR A 283 -3.10 -3.17 12.21
N ARG A 284 -2.99 -4.41 12.68
CA ARG A 284 -3.86 -5.51 12.28
C ARG A 284 -5.01 -5.65 13.28
N ALA A 285 -5.99 -4.77 13.18
CA ALA A 285 -7.19 -4.81 14.02
C ALA A 285 -7.98 -6.10 13.77
N PRO A 286 -8.36 -6.86 14.81
CA PRO A 286 -9.28 -7.98 14.65
C PRO A 286 -10.63 -7.49 14.11
N LEU A 287 -11.36 -8.35 13.38
CA LEU A 287 -12.64 -7.99 12.79
C LEU A 287 -13.64 -7.44 13.82
N GLU A 288 -13.65 -7.99 15.03
CA GLU A 288 -14.49 -7.53 16.13
C GLU A 288 -14.29 -6.03 16.44
N GLU A 289 -13.03 -5.59 16.56
CA GLU A 289 -12.69 -4.19 16.82
C GLU A 289 -13.10 -3.28 15.65
N ILE A 290 -12.92 -3.76 14.42
CA ILE A 290 -13.34 -3.01 13.22
C ILE A 290 -14.84 -2.79 13.25
N LEU A 291 -15.63 -3.84 13.53
CA LEU A 291 -17.09 -3.75 13.59
C LEU A 291 -17.55 -2.82 14.71
N GLN A 292 -16.97 -2.94 15.90
CA GLN A 292 -17.26 -2.05 17.03
C GLN A 292 -16.97 -0.58 16.69
N SER A 293 -15.84 -0.30 16.01
CA SER A 293 -15.48 1.06 15.57
C SER A 293 -16.42 1.63 14.49
N LEU A 294 -17.20 0.76 13.84
CA LEU A 294 -18.23 1.09 12.86
C LEU A 294 -19.65 1.09 13.46
N ASP A 295 -19.78 0.94 14.78
CA ASP A 295 -21.08 0.79 15.47
C ASP A 295 -21.91 -0.41 14.94
N LEU A 296 -21.22 -1.45 14.46
CA LEU A 296 -21.81 -2.69 14.00
C LEU A 296 -21.68 -3.77 15.09
N PRO A 297 -22.78 -4.43 15.51
CA PRO A 297 -22.69 -5.48 16.51
C PRO A 297 -21.95 -6.71 15.92
N PRO A 298 -20.86 -7.19 16.54
CA PRO A 298 -20.25 -8.45 16.14
C PRO A 298 -21.20 -9.60 16.47
N GLN A 299 -21.55 -10.41 15.47
CA GLN A 299 -22.44 -11.56 15.63
C GLN A 299 -21.75 -12.82 15.11
N LEU A 300 -21.67 -13.87 15.93
CA LEU A 300 -21.22 -15.20 15.51
C LEU A 300 -19.96 -15.17 14.62
N LEU A 301 -18.87 -14.56 15.11
CA LEU A 301 -17.61 -14.41 14.35
C LEU A 301 -16.92 -15.75 14.03
N GLU A 302 -17.38 -16.84 14.63
CA GLU A 302 -16.93 -18.21 14.33
C GLU A 302 -17.64 -18.81 13.11
N ASP A 303 -18.81 -18.27 12.73
CA ASP A 303 -19.61 -18.66 11.57
C ASP A 303 -19.15 -17.89 10.33
N THR A 304 -18.58 -18.63 9.38
CA THR A 304 -17.99 -18.07 8.15
C THR A 304 -19.03 -17.31 7.32
N GLY A 305 -20.29 -17.75 7.29
CA GLY A 305 -21.40 -17.09 6.61
C GLY A 305 -21.80 -15.76 7.26
N CYS A 306 -21.79 -15.70 8.59
CA CYS A 306 -22.00 -14.46 9.34
C CYS A 306 -20.86 -13.47 9.12
N VAL A 307 -19.61 -13.95 9.12
CA VAL A 307 -18.44 -13.12 8.82
C VAL A 307 -18.52 -12.52 7.42
N ALA A 308 -18.85 -13.31 6.39
CA ALA A 308 -19.01 -12.78 5.03
C ALA A 308 -20.05 -11.65 4.96
N ARG A 309 -21.18 -11.77 5.67
CA ARG A 309 -22.19 -10.71 5.76
C ARG A 309 -21.69 -9.47 6.51
N GLN A 310 -20.94 -9.65 7.59
CA GLN A 310 -20.40 -8.52 8.35
C GLN A 310 -19.32 -7.75 7.60
N LEU A 311 -18.49 -8.43 6.80
CA LEU A 311 -17.53 -7.79 5.91
C LEU A 311 -18.22 -6.89 4.87
N LEU A 312 -19.34 -7.35 4.30
CA LEU A 312 -20.21 -6.55 3.42
C LEU A 312 -20.71 -5.29 4.15
N MET A 313 -21.29 -5.46 5.35
CA MET A 313 -21.80 -4.34 6.15
C MET A 313 -20.70 -3.33 6.48
N ALA A 314 -19.52 -3.81 6.89
CA ALA A 314 -18.38 -2.96 7.21
C ALA A 314 -17.97 -2.09 6.02
N VAL A 315 -17.90 -2.64 4.81
CA VAL A 315 -17.57 -1.87 3.61
C VAL A 315 -18.63 -0.82 3.28
N ILE A 316 -19.91 -1.13 3.45
CA ILE A 316 -20.98 -0.15 3.26
C ILE A 316 -20.86 0.99 4.28
N GLU A 317 -20.55 0.70 5.55
CA GLU A 317 -20.33 1.74 6.56
C GLU A 317 -19.08 2.58 6.30
N PHE A 318 -17.98 1.96 5.88
CA PHE A 318 -16.79 2.70 5.45
C PHE A 318 -17.10 3.66 4.29
N ALA A 319 -17.88 3.22 3.32
CA ALA A 319 -18.26 4.05 2.18
C ALA A 319 -19.06 5.31 2.58
N LYS A 320 -19.77 5.29 3.73
CA LYS A 320 -20.47 6.48 4.26
C LYS A 320 -19.52 7.50 4.88
N ARG A 321 -18.32 7.11 5.30
CA ARG A 321 -17.33 7.98 5.96
C ARG A 321 -16.55 8.85 4.96
N THR A 322 -16.03 9.98 5.45
CA THR A 322 -15.15 10.85 4.67
C THR A 322 -13.82 10.16 4.40
N VAL A 323 -13.40 10.14 3.14
CA VAL A 323 -12.15 9.48 2.75
C VAL A 323 -10.95 10.36 3.14
N PRO A 324 -9.98 9.82 3.91
CA PRO A 324 -8.76 10.53 4.25
C PRO A 324 -7.91 10.89 3.03
N THR A 325 -7.06 11.90 3.14
CA THR A 325 -6.04 12.24 2.13
C THR A 325 -4.67 11.74 2.56
N VAL A 326 -3.79 11.42 1.60
CA VAL A 326 -2.41 10.96 1.89
C VAL A 326 -1.66 11.98 2.77
N ALA A 327 -1.92 13.28 2.61
CA ALA A 327 -1.31 14.34 3.40
C ALA A 327 -1.63 14.23 4.90
N GLN A 328 -2.80 13.73 5.28
CA GLN A 328 -3.20 13.55 6.68
C GLN A 328 -2.38 12.47 7.42
N PHE A 329 -1.64 11.64 6.67
CA PHE A 329 -0.76 10.60 7.23
C PHE A 329 0.70 11.05 7.37
N GLY A 330 1.04 12.30 7.01
CA GLY A 330 2.41 12.80 6.94
C GLY A 330 3.24 12.51 8.20
N ASP A 331 2.67 12.77 9.38
CA ASP A 331 3.35 12.56 10.66
C ASP A 331 3.42 11.08 11.05
N LEU A 332 2.39 10.27 10.73
CA LEU A 332 2.41 8.83 11.01
C LEU A 332 3.40 8.07 10.14
N MET A 333 3.55 8.46 8.88
CA MET A 333 4.52 7.85 7.97
C MET A 333 5.97 8.08 8.41
N GLN A 334 6.23 9.13 9.20
CA GLN A 334 7.54 9.42 9.80
C GLN A 334 7.76 8.72 11.14
N SER A 335 6.68 8.31 11.82
CA SER A 335 6.78 7.55 13.06
C SER A 335 7.13 6.08 12.78
N LYS A 336 7.97 5.49 13.64
CA LYS A 336 8.12 4.02 13.66
C LYS A 336 6.73 3.41 13.94
N PRO A 337 6.37 2.28 13.32
CA PRO A 337 5.06 1.65 13.53
C PRO A 337 4.85 1.47 15.04
N LYS A 338 3.80 2.10 15.57
CA LYS A 338 3.45 1.97 16.98
C LYS A 338 3.09 0.51 17.22
N LYS A 339 3.72 -0.13 18.21
CA LYS A 339 3.16 -1.36 18.79
C LYS A 339 1.74 -1.01 19.25
N ALA A 340 0.79 -1.91 18.98
CA ALA A 340 -0.59 -1.75 19.40
C ALA A 340 -0.63 -1.26 20.86
N PRO A 341 -1.46 -0.25 21.20
CA PRO A 341 -1.76 -0.04 22.60
C PRO A 341 -2.27 -1.38 23.15
N SER A 342 -1.67 -1.87 24.24
CA SER A 342 -2.17 -3.08 24.89
C SER A 342 -3.60 -2.75 25.34
N ALA A 343 -4.59 -3.23 24.59
CA ALA A 343 -5.97 -3.22 25.04
C ALA A 343 -6.02 -4.21 26.21
N ALA A 344 -5.68 -3.73 27.40
CA ALA A 344 -6.07 -4.34 28.65
C ALA A 344 -7.58 -4.08 28.82
N VAL A 345 -8.38 -4.63 27.92
CA VAL A 345 -9.82 -4.78 28.09
C VAL A 345 -9.97 -6.18 28.70
N LYS A 346 -9.63 -6.30 29.99
CA LYS A 346 -10.09 -7.42 30.81
C LYS A 346 -11.60 -7.25 30.93
N TYR A 347 -12.39 -8.01 30.17
CA TYR A 347 -13.79 -8.21 30.52
C TYR A 347 -14.06 -9.65 30.90
N ASN A 348 -14.66 -9.74 32.08
CA ASN A 348 -15.04 -10.91 32.82
C ASN A 348 -16.17 -11.63 32.06
N VAL A 349 -15.84 -12.72 31.37
CA VAL A 349 -16.82 -13.67 30.85
C VAL A 349 -17.39 -14.45 32.03
N LYS A 350 -18.26 -13.82 32.81
CA LYS A 350 -19.16 -14.45 33.79
C LYS A 350 -20.24 -13.45 34.16
N ASN A 351 -21.34 -13.51 33.43
CA ASN A 351 -22.72 -13.24 33.85
C ASN A 351 -23.56 -12.81 32.64
N ARG A 352 -23.97 -13.79 31.84
CA ARG A 352 -25.19 -13.72 31.01
C ARG A 352 -25.70 -15.13 30.71
N LEU A 353 -25.89 -15.89 31.78
CA LEU A 353 -26.79 -17.04 31.82
C LEU A 353 -27.51 -16.95 33.17
N THR A 354 -28.54 -16.10 33.22
CA THR A 354 -29.74 -16.14 34.07
C THR A 354 -30.42 -14.77 34.03
N ALA A 355 -31.75 -14.78 33.84
CA ALA A 355 -32.68 -13.66 33.62
C ALA A 355 -32.60 -13.04 32.20
N ALA A 356 -33.62 -13.11 31.34
CA ALA A 356 -35.03 -13.48 31.48
C ALA A 356 -35.52 -14.24 30.24
#